data_AF-A0A958GFM0-F1
#
_entry.id   AF-A0A958GFM0-F1
#
_cell.length_a   1.000
_cell.length_b   1.000
_cell.length_c   1.000
_cell.angle_alpha   90.00
_cell.angle_beta   90.00
_cell.angle_gamma   90.00
#
_symmetry.space_group_name_H-M   'P 1'
#
loop_
_entity.id
_entity.type
_entity.pdbx_description
1 polymer ?
#
loop_
_entity_poly.entity_id
_entity_poly.type
_entity_poly.pdbx_seq_one_letter_code
_entity_poly.pdbx_strand_id
1 'polypeptide(L)'
;MNFANSMIKLSFAHWLVVLSSLISLAGGYVYIKAVILGKVKPNRISWFMWAVAPLIGAIAALDANADIWATIRILLAGFIPLMVFIATFINKKSYWELNFFDAICGILSAIALGVWMIVDYPRYAILIAATGDGFAALPTILKAWKYPETENGMIFVASLISVLLVIPSIDVWNIENASFQIYLLVINTILVFAVYRRKIFLRSLNKA
;
A
#
# COMPACT_ATOMS: atom_id res chain seq x y z
N MET A 1 -13.44 31.39 2.72
CA MET A 1 -12.06 31.45 2.19
C MET A 1 -12.02 30.59 0.94
N ASN A 2 -11.91 31.19 -0.26
CA ASN A 2 -12.11 30.49 -1.53
C ASN A 2 -11.05 29.39 -1.75
N PHE A 3 -11.50 28.18 -2.09
CA PHE A 3 -10.66 27.01 -2.38
C PHE A 3 -9.54 27.35 -3.40
N ALA A 4 -9.86 28.20 -4.39
CA ALA A 4 -8.90 28.70 -5.38
C ALA A 4 -7.75 29.53 -4.80
N ASN A 5 -7.97 30.30 -3.71
CA ASN A 5 -6.92 31.09 -3.06
C ASN A 5 -5.98 30.24 -2.21
N SER A 6 -6.36 29.00 -1.87
CA SER A 6 -5.48 28.06 -1.15
C SER A 6 -4.49 27.35 -2.06
N MET A 7 -4.83 27.11 -3.34
CA MET A 7 -3.94 26.45 -4.31
C MET A 7 -2.69 27.28 -4.65
N ILE A 8 -2.76 28.60 -4.49
CA ILE A 8 -1.66 29.53 -4.81
C ILE A 8 -0.58 29.56 -3.70
N LYS A 9 -0.83 28.95 -2.53
CA LYS A 9 0.14 28.87 -1.40
C LYS A 9 0.77 27.48 -1.20
N LEU A 10 0.65 26.58 -2.17
CA LEU A 10 1.22 25.22 -2.05
C LEU A 10 2.72 25.22 -2.33
N SER A 11 3.52 24.73 -1.38
CA SER A 11 4.95 24.48 -1.61
C SER A 11 5.16 23.32 -2.60
N PHE A 12 6.38 23.18 -3.13
CA PHE A 12 6.74 22.07 -4.01
C PHE A 12 6.42 20.69 -3.41
N ALA A 13 6.64 20.50 -2.10
CA ALA A 13 6.31 19.27 -1.38
C ALA A 13 4.80 18.95 -1.44
N HIS A 14 3.94 19.95 -1.29
CA HIS A 14 2.49 19.76 -1.40
C HIS A 14 2.08 19.28 -2.79
N TRP A 15 2.70 19.81 -3.84
CA TRP A 15 2.45 19.35 -5.22
C TRP A 15 2.89 17.89 -5.44
N LEU A 16 4.01 17.47 -4.84
CA LEU A 16 4.43 16.07 -4.86
C LEU A 16 3.41 15.16 -4.17
N VAL A 17 2.87 15.57 -3.03
CA VAL A 17 1.83 14.85 -2.30
C VAL A 17 0.54 14.73 -3.13
N VAL A 18 0.11 15.80 -3.79
CA VAL A 18 -1.06 15.79 -4.69
C VAL A 18 -0.83 14.83 -5.86
N LEU A 19 0.31 14.94 -6.55
CA LEU A 19 0.64 14.08 -7.68
C LEU A 19 0.70 12.60 -7.27
N SER A 20 1.36 12.31 -6.14
CA SER A 20 1.44 10.98 -5.55
C SER A 20 0.05 10.41 -5.23
N SER A 21 -0.85 11.23 -4.70
CA SER A 21 -2.24 10.84 -4.41
C SER A 21 -3.04 10.52 -5.67
N LEU A 22 -2.90 11.33 -6.72
CA LEU A 22 -3.58 11.10 -8.01
C LEU A 22 -3.09 9.81 -8.67
N ILE A 23 -1.78 9.55 -8.64
CA ILE A 23 -1.19 8.31 -9.17
C ILE A 23 -1.71 7.10 -8.39
N SER A 24 -1.74 7.18 -7.05
CA SER A 24 -2.28 6.13 -6.19
C SER A 24 -3.75 5.82 -6.52
N LEU A 25 -4.59 6.87 -6.67
CA LEU A 25 -6.00 6.74 -7.02
C LEU A 25 -6.20 6.14 -8.42
N ALA A 26 -5.44 6.58 -9.41
CA ALA A 26 -5.52 6.04 -10.77
C ALA A 26 -5.12 4.55 -10.79
N GLY A 27 -4.04 4.18 -10.11
CA GLY A 27 -3.60 2.78 -9.96
C GLY A 27 -4.65 1.93 -9.24
N GLY A 28 -5.21 2.46 -8.14
CA GLY A 28 -6.32 1.87 -7.39
C GLY A 28 -7.53 1.60 -8.27
N TYR A 29 -8.00 2.60 -9.00
CA TYR A 29 -9.14 2.48 -9.90
C TYR A 29 -8.94 1.40 -10.97
N VAL A 30 -7.78 1.38 -11.63
CA VAL A 30 -7.45 0.38 -12.65
C VAL A 30 -7.45 -1.03 -12.06
N TYR A 31 -6.90 -1.20 -10.85
CA TYR A 31 -6.87 -2.48 -10.17
C TYR A 31 -8.27 -2.94 -9.73
N ILE A 32 -9.03 -2.07 -9.07
CA ILE A 32 -10.42 -2.35 -8.64
C ILE A 32 -11.27 -2.76 -9.84
N LYS A 33 -11.17 -2.04 -10.96
CA LYS A 33 -11.86 -2.43 -12.21
C LYS A 33 -11.45 -3.83 -12.67
N ALA A 34 -10.16 -4.16 -12.62
CA ALA A 34 -9.68 -5.50 -12.98
C ALA A 34 -10.20 -6.58 -12.01
N VAL A 35 -10.31 -6.28 -10.72
CA VAL A 35 -10.89 -7.18 -9.70
C VAL A 35 -12.37 -7.42 -10.01
N ILE A 36 -13.16 -6.38 -10.23
CA ILE A 36 -14.59 -6.50 -10.54
C ILE A 36 -14.81 -7.32 -11.83
N LEU A 37 -13.93 -7.14 -12.82
CA LEU A 37 -13.97 -7.90 -14.08
C LEU A 37 -13.44 -9.35 -13.96
N GLY A 38 -12.93 -9.77 -12.80
CA GLY A 38 -12.38 -11.13 -12.61
C GLY A 38 -11.06 -11.39 -13.31
N LYS A 39 -10.35 -10.32 -13.71
CA LYS A 39 -9.04 -10.40 -14.39
C LYS A 39 -7.88 -10.59 -13.40
N VAL A 40 -8.09 -10.22 -12.14
CA VAL A 40 -7.13 -10.40 -11.05
C VAL A 40 -7.81 -11.04 -9.85
N LYS A 41 -7.03 -11.72 -9.03
CA LYS A 41 -7.50 -12.48 -7.87
C LYS A 41 -6.76 -12.03 -6.60
N PRO A 42 -7.00 -10.82 -6.08
CA PRO A 42 -6.33 -10.28 -4.88
C PRO A 42 -6.37 -11.23 -3.67
N ASN A 43 -5.30 -11.28 -2.88
CA ASN A 43 -5.31 -12.05 -1.63
C ASN A 43 -6.06 -11.25 -0.55
N ARG A 44 -7.23 -11.74 -0.13
CA ARG A 44 -8.12 -11.00 0.78
C ARG A 44 -7.46 -10.64 2.11
N ILE A 45 -6.57 -11.46 2.65
CA ILE A 45 -5.93 -11.19 3.94
C ILE A 45 -4.97 -10.00 3.83
N SER A 46 -4.12 -9.98 2.80
CA SER A 46 -3.22 -8.84 2.56
C SER A 46 -4.01 -7.54 2.40
N TRP A 47 -5.00 -7.53 1.49
CA TRP A 47 -5.77 -6.33 1.18
C TRP A 47 -6.62 -5.84 2.35
N PHE A 48 -7.11 -6.76 3.19
CA PHE A 48 -7.81 -6.40 4.43
C PHE A 48 -6.86 -5.75 5.44
N MET A 49 -5.72 -6.38 5.71
CA MET A 49 -4.77 -5.83 6.70
C MET A 49 -4.16 -4.50 6.24
N TRP A 50 -3.86 -4.36 4.95
CA TRP A 50 -3.46 -3.10 4.32
C TRP A 50 -4.56 -2.03 4.33
N ALA A 51 -5.82 -2.39 4.52
CA ALA A 51 -6.87 -1.42 4.75
C ALA A 51 -6.92 -0.97 6.21
N VAL A 52 -6.96 -1.94 7.12
CA VAL A 52 -7.22 -1.70 8.55
C VAL A 52 -6.14 -0.83 9.19
N ALA A 53 -4.86 -1.19 9.03
CA ALA A 53 -3.76 -0.51 9.72
C ALA A 53 -3.70 1.00 9.40
N PRO A 54 -3.63 1.42 8.12
CA PRO A 54 -3.64 2.85 7.77
C PRO A 54 -4.97 3.55 8.07
N LEU A 55 -6.14 2.89 8.01
CA LEU A 55 -7.39 3.54 8.41
C LEU A 55 -7.41 3.89 9.91
N ILE A 56 -6.95 2.98 10.78
CA ILE A 56 -6.77 3.27 12.20
C ILE A 56 -5.70 4.37 12.38
N GLY A 57 -4.59 4.29 11.65
CA GLY A 57 -3.55 5.31 11.66
C GLY A 57 -4.05 6.70 11.25
N ALA A 58 -4.96 6.78 10.27
CA ALA A 58 -5.57 8.04 9.85
C ALA A 58 -6.48 8.61 10.94
N ILE A 59 -7.27 7.77 11.62
CA ILE A 59 -8.10 8.20 12.76
C ILE A 59 -7.22 8.71 13.90
N ALA A 60 -6.16 7.98 14.25
CA ALA A 60 -5.22 8.40 15.28
C ALA A 60 -4.51 9.72 14.92
N ALA A 61 -4.13 9.91 13.65
CA ALA A 61 -3.55 11.15 13.16
C ALA A 61 -4.52 12.34 13.26
N LEU A 62 -5.80 12.13 12.94
CA LEU A 62 -6.84 13.15 13.11
C LEU A 62 -7.04 13.52 14.58
N ASP A 63 -7.10 12.53 15.48
CA ASP A 63 -7.25 12.74 16.92
C ASP A 63 -6.06 13.51 17.50
N ALA A 64 -4.85 13.23 17.01
CA ALA A 64 -3.62 13.93 17.38
C ALA A 64 -3.45 15.31 16.71
N ASN A 65 -4.43 15.80 15.93
CA ASN A 65 -4.35 17.03 15.14
C ASN A 65 -3.09 17.08 14.24
N ALA A 66 -2.71 15.93 13.68
CA ALA A 66 -1.57 15.82 12.77
C ALA A 66 -1.81 16.62 11.48
N ASP A 67 -0.72 16.88 10.75
CA ASP A 67 -0.78 17.58 9.48
C ASP A 67 -1.78 16.92 8.50
N ILE A 68 -2.64 17.74 7.91
CA ILE A 68 -3.73 17.25 7.05
C ILE A 68 -3.22 16.61 5.76
N TRP A 69 -2.08 17.06 5.22
CA TRP A 69 -1.50 16.52 3.99
C TRP A 69 -0.95 15.12 4.21
N ALA A 70 -0.23 14.92 5.33
CA ALA A 70 0.20 13.59 5.75
C ALA A 70 -1.00 12.68 6.05
N THR A 71 -2.01 13.20 6.75
CA THR A 71 -3.20 12.44 7.16
C THR A 71 -4.03 11.95 5.95
N ILE A 72 -4.24 12.80 4.94
CA ILE A 72 -4.94 12.40 3.70
C ILE A 72 -4.21 11.25 2.99
N ARG A 73 -2.87 11.25 2.98
CA ARG A 73 -2.08 10.16 2.38
C ARG A 73 -2.27 8.84 3.13
N ILE A 74 -2.25 8.88 4.46
CA ILE A 74 -2.50 7.72 5.31
C ILE A 74 -3.93 7.19 5.06
N LEU A 75 -4.92 8.07 5.01
CA LEU A 75 -6.31 7.72 4.71
C LEU A 75 -6.42 7.01 3.35
N LEU A 76 -5.82 7.59 2.29
CA LEU A 76 -5.84 6.97 0.95
C LEU A 76 -5.13 5.62 0.92
N ALA A 77 -4.04 5.48 1.67
CA ALA A 77 -3.29 4.23 1.79
C ALA A 77 -4.13 3.10 2.39
N GLY A 78 -5.16 3.40 3.20
CA GLY A 78 -6.12 2.40 3.70
C GLY A 78 -7.41 2.31 2.90
N PHE A 79 -7.90 3.43 2.38
CA PHE A 79 -9.15 3.48 1.61
C PHE A 79 -9.04 2.71 0.30
N ILE A 80 -7.93 2.83 -0.44
CA ILE A 80 -7.75 2.11 -1.70
C ILE A 80 -7.74 0.58 -1.46
N PRO A 81 -6.94 0.04 -0.52
CA PRO A 81 -7.02 -1.38 -0.16
C PRO A 81 -8.38 -1.84 0.32
N LEU A 82 -9.11 -1.02 1.10
CA LEU A 82 -10.47 -1.33 1.53
C LEU A 82 -11.39 -1.55 0.32
N MET A 83 -11.33 -0.64 -0.65
CA MET A 83 -12.13 -0.76 -1.87
C MET A 83 -11.73 -1.99 -2.70
N VAL A 84 -10.45 -2.34 -2.75
CA VAL A 84 -10.00 -3.59 -3.36
C VAL A 84 -10.55 -4.81 -2.62
N PHE A 85 -10.46 -4.83 -1.30
CA PHE A 85 -10.98 -5.90 -0.45
C PHE A 85 -12.48 -6.11 -0.67
N ILE A 86 -13.27 -5.04 -0.65
CA ILE A 86 -14.72 -5.08 -0.94
C ILE A 86 -14.98 -5.59 -2.36
N ALA A 87 -14.22 -5.11 -3.35
CA ALA A 87 -14.37 -5.53 -4.74
C ALA A 87 -14.15 -7.05 -4.95
N THR A 88 -13.35 -7.70 -4.08
CA THR A 88 -13.12 -9.16 -4.15
C THR A 88 -14.38 -10.00 -3.90
N PHE A 89 -15.43 -9.42 -3.32
CA PHE A 89 -16.69 -10.11 -3.04
C PHE A 89 -17.74 -9.93 -4.14
N ILE A 90 -17.53 -8.98 -5.06
CA ILE A 90 -18.47 -8.68 -6.15
C ILE A 90 -18.46 -9.78 -7.22
N ASN A 91 -17.27 -10.28 -7.57
CA ASN A 91 -17.11 -11.29 -8.61
C ASN A 91 -16.48 -12.56 -8.05
N LYS A 92 -17.20 -13.68 -8.11
CA LYS A 92 -16.73 -14.99 -7.61
C LYS A 92 -15.45 -15.48 -8.31
N LYS A 93 -15.19 -15.04 -9.55
CA LYS A 93 -13.95 -15.38 -10.30
C LYS A 93 -12.71 -14.68 -9.74
N SER A 94 -12.89 -13.64 -8.93
CA SER A 94 -11.81 -12.87 -8.31
C SER A 94 -11.37 -13.45 -6.97
N TYR A 95 -11.91 -14.61 -6.60
CA TYR A 95 -11.54 -15.32 -5.39
C TYR A 95 -10.13 -15.92 -5.52
N TRP A 96 -9.30 -15.63 -4.53
CA TRP A 96 -8.08 -16.35 -4.26
C TRP A 96 -8.31 -17.29 -3.08
N GLU A 97 -7.95 -18.57 -3.24
CA GLU A 97 -8.05 -19.56 -2.17
C GLU A 97 -7.16 -19.16 -1.00
N LEU A 98 -7.78 -18.96 0.17
CA LEU A 98 -7.07 -18.66 1.40
C LEU A 98 -6.51 -19.96 1.96
N ASN A 99 -5.21 -19.97 2.23
CA ASN A 99 -4.53 -21.09 2.85
C ASN A 99 -4.14 -20.77 4.31
N PHE A 100 -3.65 -21.79 5.02
CA PHE A 100 -3.22 -21.66 6.41
C PHE A 100 -2.07 -20.64 6.61
N PHE A 101 -1.15 -20.55 5.64
CA PHE A 101 -0.07 -19.57 5.68
C PHE A 101 -0.61 -18.13 5.62
N ASP A 102 -1.59 -17.87 4.76
CA ASP A 102 -2.21 -16.56 4.66
C ASP A 102 -2.85 -16.16 6.00
N ALA A 103 -3.52 -17.10 6.68
CA ALA A 103 -4.12 -16.89 7.99
C ALA A 103 -3.07 -16.56 9.07
N ILE A 104 -1.94 -17.27 9.12
CA ILE A 104 -0.84 -16.97 10.04
C ILE A 104 -0.32 -15.55 9.80
N CYS A 105 -0.08 -15.18 8.54
CA CYS A 105 0.37 -13.82 8.19
C CYS A 105 -0.63 -12.75 8.66
N GLY A 106 -1.93 -12.98 8.47
CA GLY A 106 -2.99 -12.11 8.97
C GLY A 106 -2.97 -11.97 10.49
N ILE A 107 -2.83 -13.09 11.22
CA ILE A 107 -2.76 -13.10 12.68
C ILE A 107 -1.52 -12.36 13.18
N LEU A 108 -0.34 -12.60 12.61
CA LEU A 108 0.89 -11.89 12.99
C LEU A 108 0.79 -10.39 12.71
N SER A 109 0.19 -10.02 11.58
CA SER A 109 -0.10 -8.61 11.25
C SER A 109 -1.06 -7.97 12.26
N ALA A 110 -2.12 -8.69 12.66
CA ALA A 110 -3.07 -8.22 13.67
C ALA A 110 -2.45 -8.11 15.06
N ILE A 111 -1.57 -9.04 15.46
CA ILE A 111 -0.81 -8.96 16.72
C ILE A 111 0.10 -7.72 16.69
N ALA A 112 0.84 -7.50 15.61
CA ALA A 112 1.68 -6.32 15.46
C ALA A 112 0.87 -5.02 15.57
N LEU A 113 -0.31 -4.97 14.94
CA LEU A 113 -1.23 -3.84 15.06
C LEU A 113 -1.74 -3.65 16.51
N GLY A 114 -2.04 -4.74 17.21
CA GLY A 114 -2.41 -4.72 18.63
C GLY A 114 -1.30 -4.15 19.52
N VAL A 115 -0.07 -4.62 19.32
CA VAL A 115 1.10 -4.13 20.06
C VAL A 115 1.38 -2.67 19.73
N TRP A 116 1.26 -2.26 18.46
CA TRP A 116 1.42 -0.86 18.04
C TRP A 116 0.52 0.10 18.83
N MET A 117 -0.73 -0.29 19.12
CA MET A 117 -1.69 0.56 19.84
C MET A 117 -1.38 0.75 21.33
N ILE A 118 -0.54 -0.11 21.94
CA ILE A 118 -0.24 -0.06 23.39
C ILE A 118 1.21 0.36 23.69
N VAL A 119 2.04 0.55 22.67
CA VAL A 119 3.44 0.96 22.85
C VAL A 119 3.54 2.47 22.96
N ASP A 120 4.01 2.95 24.12
CA ASP A 120 4.14 4.40 24.42
C ASP A 120 5.29 5.11 23.71
N TYR A 121 6.12 4.37 22.98
CA TYR A 121 7.31 4.90 22.30
C TYR A 121 7.09 4.97 20.77
N PRO A 122 6.97 6.18 20.18
CA PRO A 122 6.62 6.37 18.76
C PRO A 122 7.52 5.61 17.78
N ARG A 123 8.83 5.56 18.09
CA ARG A 123 9.83 4.86 17.28
C ARG A 123 9.52 3.37 17.14
N TYR A 124 9.27 2.69 18.25
CA TYR A 124 8.98 1.25 18.24
C TYR A 124 7.61 0.98 17.65
N ALA A 125 6.63 1.85 17.93
CA ALA A 125 5.30 1.80 17.36
C ALA A 125 5.36 1.76 15.81
N ILE A 126 6.13 2.65 15.18
CA ILE A 126 6.27 2.73 13.72
C ILE A 126 6.97 1.50 13.14
N LEU A 127 8.03 1.01 13.80
CA LEU A 127 8.74 -0.20 13.35
C LEU A 127 7.86 -1.46 13.45
N ILE A 128 7.05 -1.56 14.51
CA ILE A 128 6.09 -2.66 14.70
C ILE A 128 5.00 -2.58 13.63
N ALA A 129 4.46 -1.39 13.36
CA ALA A 129 3.46 -1.19 12.31
C ALA A 129 4.00 -1.58 10.92
N ALA A 130 5.22 -1.15 10.56
CA ALA A 130 5.87 -1.53 9.30
C ALA A 130 6.10 -3.05 9.22
N THR A 131 6.48 -3.70 10.33
CA THR A 131 6.65 -5.16 10.39
C THR A 131 5.32 -5.89 10.22
N GLY A 132 4.25 -5.40 10.86
CA GLY A 132 2.89 -5.92 10.71
C GLY A 132 2.38 -5.81 9.28
N ASP A 133 2.64 -4.68 8.62
CA ASP A 133 2.33 -4.50 7.20
C ASP A 133 3.14 -5.47 6.33
N GLY A 134 4.40 -5.71 6.70
CA GLY A 134 5.27 -6.70 6.04
C GLY A 134 4.70 -8.12 6.10
N PHE A 135 4.18 -8.54 7.27
CA PHE A 135 3.47 -9.82 7.38
C PHE A 135 2.22 -9.86 6.50
N ALA A 136 1.46 -8.77 6.42
CA ALA A 136 0.32 -8.67 5.50
C ALA A 136 0.74 -8.76 4.02
N ALA A 137 1.95 -8.32 3.66
CA ALA A 137 2.45 -8.38 2.28
C ALA A 137 2.81 -9.80 1.82
N LEU A 138 3.28 -10.68 2.72
CA LEU A 138 3.84 -12.00 2.38
C LEU A 138 2.90 -12.88 1.54
N PRO A 139 1.60 -13.04 1.86
CA PRO A 139 0.68 -13.84 1.05
C PRO A 139 0.60 -13.36 -0.39
N THR A 140 0.54 -12.04 -0.60
CA THR A 140 0.49 -11.43 -1.94
C THR A 140 1.82 -11.57 -2.66
N ILE A 141 2.95 -11.42 -1.97
CA ILE A 141 4.29 -11.64 -2.56
C ILE A 141 4.43 -13.09 -3.03
N LEU A 142 4.13 -14.07 -2.18
CA LEU A 142 4.23 -15.49 -2.54
C LEU A 142 3.28 -15.84 -3.67
N LYS A 143 2.07 -15.29 -3.66
CA LYS A 143 1.12 -15.47 -4.76
C LYS A 143 1.65 -14.88 -6.06
N ALA A 144 2.03 -13.61 -6.07
CA ALA A 144 2.57 -12.93 -7.25
C ALA A 144 3.82 -13.66 -7.78
N TRP A 145 4.61 -14.24 -6.88
CA TRP A 145 5.71 -15.10 -7.27
C TRP A 145 5.21 -16.38 -7.94
N LYS A 146 4.33 -17.18 -7.32
CA LYS A 146 3.93 -18.46 -7.92
C LYS A 146 3.05 -18.30 -9.17
N TYR A 147 2.12 -17.36 -9.15
CA TYR A 147 1.04 -17.15 -10.12
C TYR A 147 0.95 -15.68 -10.57
N PRO A 148 2.00 -15.13 -11.22
CA PRO A 148 2.07 -13.71 -11.59
C PRO A 148 0.93 -13.24 -12.51
N GLU A 149 0.35 -14.14 -13.30
CA GLU A 149 -0.79 -13.87 -14.18
C GLU A 149 -2.10 -13.56 -13.43
N THR A 150 -2.17 -13.89 -12.14
CA THR A 150 -3.35 -13.63 -11.30
C THR A 150 -3.34 -12.23 -10.68
N GLU A 151 -2.28 -11.46 -10.92
CA GLU A 151 -2.06 -10.13 -10.38
C GLU A 151 -1.87 -9.07 -11.47
N ASN A 152 -2.30 -7.85 -11.16
CA ASN A 152 -2.01 -6.69 -12.00
C ASN A 152 -0.97 -5.81 -11.30
N GLY A 153 0.27 -5.86 -11.78
CA GLY A 153 1.39 -5.11 -11.22
C GLY A 153 1.29 -3.60 -11.32
N MET A 154 0.33 -3.04 -12.08
CA MET A 154 0.18 -1.58 -12.23
C MET A 154 -0.09 -0.88 -10.90
N ILE A 155 -0.80 -1.52 -9.96
CA ILE A 155 -1.05 -0.90 -8.64
C ILE A 155 0.24 -0.81 -7.81
N PHE A 156 1.11 -1.81 -7.91
CA PHE A 156 2.40 -1.82 -7.22
C PHE A 156 3.38 -0.83 -7.88
N VAL A 157 3.34 -0.69 -9.21
CA VAL A 157 4.10 0.34 -9.93
C VAL A 157 3.63 1.74 -9.54
N ALA A 158 2.32 1.97 -9.52
CA ALA A 158 1.75 3.25 -9.11
C ALA A 158 2.14 3.59 -7.67
N SER A 159 2.09 2.61 -6.77
CA SER A 159 2.52 2.75 -5.36
C SER A 159 4.02 3.04 -5.25
N LEU A 160 4.85 2.34 -6.03
CA LEU A 160 6.30 2.56 -6.09
C LEU A 160 6.64 3.99 -6.53
N ILE A 161 6.03 4.47 -7.62
CA ILE A 161 6.20 5.85 -8.08
C ILE A 161 5.72 6.83 -7.02
N SER A 162 4.57 6.56 -6.39
CA SER A 162 4.00 7.40 -5.35
C SER A 162 4.93 7.56 -4.15
N VAL A 163 5.62 6.50 -3.73
CA VAL A 163 6.61 6.54 -2.65
C VAL A 163 7.87 7.30 -3.08
N LEU A 164 8.37 7.06 -4.29
CA LEU A 164 9.54 7.76 -4.83
C LEU A 164 9.32 9.27 -4.93
N LEU A 165 8.09 9.72 -5.18
CA LEU A 165 7.74 11.15 -5.17
C LEU A 165 7.68 11.76 -3.77
N VAL A 166 7.41 10.95 -2.74
CA VAL A 166 7.27 11.43 -1.35
C VAL A 166 8.60 11.41 -0.59
N ILE A 167 9.52 10.51 -0.91
CA ILE A 167 10.83 10.44 -0.24
C ILE A 167 11.59 11.79 -0.23
N PRO A 168 11.64 12.56 -1.34
CA PRO A 168 12.30 13.86 -1.35
C PRO A 168 11.62 14.94 -0.49
N SER A 169 10.36 14.74 -0.08
CA SER A 169 9.64 15.68 0.79
C SER A 169 9.83 15.38 2.29
N ILE A 170 10.70 14.43 2.65
CA ILE A 170 11.02 14.14 4.06
C ILE A 170 12.05 15.16 4.54
N ASP A 171 11.61 16.11 5.35
CA ASP A 171 12.47 17.19 5.88
C ASP A 171 13.49 16.68 6.90
N VAL A 172 13.08 15.74 7.77
CA VAL A 172 13.92 15.17 8.83
C VAL A 172 14.04 13.67 8.65
N TRP A 173 15.26 13.23 8.29
CA TRP A 173 15.58 11.81 8.12
C TRP A 173 15.83 11.12 9.46
N ASN A 174 14.78 10.55 10.01
CA ASN A 174 14.79 9.72 11.22
C ASN A 174 13.85 8.50 11.04
N ILE A 175 13.78 7.65 12.05
CA ILE A 175 12.97 6.41 11.98
C ILE A 175 11.48 6.77 11.82
N GLU A 176 11.06 7.81 12.50
CA GLU A 176 9.67 8.23 12.59
C GLU A 176 9.11 8.69 11.23
N ASN A 177 9.93 9.40 10.44
CA ASN A 177 9.52 9.94 9.14
C ASN A 177 9.88 9.05 7.95
N ALA A 178 11.00 8.30 8.02
CA ALA A 178 11.53 7.59 6.86
C ALA A 178 11.21 6.09 6.83
N SER A 179 11.10 5.42 7.98
CA SER A 179 11.08 3.95 8.03
C SER A 179 9.90 3.34 7.27
N PHE A 180 8.69 3.90 7.38
CA PHE A 180 7.54 3.38 6.65
C PHE A 180 7.66 3.62 5.13
N GLN A 181 8.23 4.75 4.70
CA GLN A 181 8.47 5.03 3.28
C GLN A 181 9.51 4.08 2.67
N ILE A 182 10.60 3.82 3.41
CA ILE A 182 11.62 2.83 3.01
C ILE A 182 11.01 1.44 2.92
N TYR A 183 10.20 1.05 3.90
CA TYR A 183 9.48 -0.23 3.89
C TYR A 183 8.58 -0.35 2.64
N LEU A 184 7.75 0.67 2.36
CA LEU A 184 6.88 0.67 1.19
C LEU A 184 7.68 0.61 -0.12
N LEU A 185 8.81 1.32 -0.20
CA LEU A 185 9.71 1.27 -1.35
C LEU A 185 10.18 -0.16 -1.61
N VAL A 186 10.65 -0.85 -0.56
CA VAL A 186 11.14 -2.23 -0.65
C VAL A 186 10.03 -3.19 -1.07
N ILE A 187 8.89 -3.18 -0.38
CA ILE A 187 7.80 -4.13 -0.64
C ILE A 187 7.19 -3.93 -2.02
N ASN A 188 6.96 -2.69 -2.45
CA ASN A 188 6.44 -2.44 -3.78
C ASN A 188 7.45 -2.85 -4.87
N THR A 189 8.75 -2.65 -4.64
CA THR A 189 9.79 -3.15 -5.56
C THR A 189 9.74 -4.68 -5.67
N ILE A 190 9.64 -5.39 -4.54
CA ILE A 190 9.51 -6.86 -4.51
C ILE A 190 8.25 -7.32 -5.26
N LEU A 191 7.10 -6.68 -5.03
CA LEU A 191 5.85 -7.02 -5.69
C LEU A 191 5.88 -6.77 -7.19
N VAL A 192 6.40 -5.60 -7.63
CA VAL A 192 6.60 -5.30 -9.04
C VAL A 192 7.49 -6.35 -9.69
N PHE A 193 8.62 -6.68 -9.06
CA PHE A 193 9.51 -7.72 -9.56
C PHE A 193 8.82 -9.09 -9.62
N ALA A 194 8.14 -9.49 -8.56
CA ALA A 194 7.43 -10.76 -8.49
C ALA A 194 6.42 -10.91 -9.64
N VAL A 195 5.63 -9.86 -9.93
CA VAL A 195 4.64 -9.87 -11.02
C VAL A 195 5.30 -9.89 -12.41
N TYR A 196 6.33 -9.06 -12.64
CA TYR A 196 6.87 -8.84 -14.00
C TYR A 196 8.06 -9.73 -14.38
N ARG A 197 8.69 -10.45 -13.43
CA ARG A 197 9.91 -11.23 -13.68
C ARG A 197 9.83 -12.14 -14.92
N ARG A 198 8.72 -12.89 -15.11
CA ARG A 198 8.59 -13.81 -16.26
C ARG A 198 8.64 -13.07 -17.59
N LYS A 199 8.02 -11.88 -17.67
CA LYS A 199 8.03 -11.05 -18.88
C LYS A 199 9.41 -10.42 -19.13
N ILE A 200 10.14 -10.08 -18.08
CA ILE A 200 11.50 -9.54 -18.17
C ILE A 200 12.46 -10.60 -18.72
N PHE A 201 12.47 -11.80 -18.14
CA PHE A 201 13.35 -12.89 -18.57
C PHE A 201 13.02 -13.41 -19.98
N LEU A 202 11.74 -13.55 -20.33
CA LEU A 202 11.34 -13.98 -21.68
C LEU A 202 11.72 -12.95 -22.77
N ARG A 203 11.65 -11.64 -22.47
CA ARG A 203 12.13 -10.60 -23.40
C ARG A 203 13.64 -10.59 -23.56
N SER A 204 14.40 -10.99 -22.52
CA SER A 204 15.85 -11.10 -22.59
C SER A 204 16.29 -12.25 -23.49
N LEU A 205 15.57 -13.37 -23.48
CA LEU A 205 15.86 -14.53 -24.33
C LEU A 205 15.51 -14.29 -25.80
N ASN A 206 14.44 -13.54 -26.10
CA ASN A 206 14.07 -13.21 -27.49
C ASN A 206 14.94 -12.11 -28.13
N LYS A 207 15.85 -11.50 -27.36
CA LYS A 207 16.80 -10.48 -27.84
C LYS A 207 18.23 -11.02 -27.98
N ALA A 208 18.48 -12.26 -27.55
CA ALA A 208 19.75 -12.98 -27.72
C ALA A 208 19.65 -13.90 -28.94
#